data_AF-A0A3C0J662-F1
#
_entry.id   AF-A0A3C0J662-F1
#
_cell.length_a   1.000
_cell.length_b   1.000
_cell.length_c   1.000
_cell.angle_alpha   90.00
_cell.angle_beta   90.00
_cell.angle_gamma   90.00
#
_symmetry.space_group_name_H-M   'P 1'
#
loop_
_entity.id
_entity.type
_entity.pdbx_description
1 polymer ?
#
loop_
_entity_poly.entity_id
_entity_poly.type
_entity_poly.pdbx_seq_one_letter_code
_entity_poly.pdbx_strand_id
1 'polypeptide(L)'
;MILYSGSVISLIENGEAFIKRNCKMKWRKTANSREEMPEYVERSYHEALVNALAHRDYLVNGSEVHIDIYDDRMEIYSPGGMPDGSMIQDRDPLTVPSTRRNPVLADVFNRLGYMERKGSGFGKIISGYEFQINYDESKRPTFRSDRYQFTVVMPNLNYNVPQDVPQDVPQDVPQDKLDMQILDLIRKDNKISTEKMAIALGVSSKTIKRHIKEMDNICYVGRGFSGHWEITDKE
;
A
#
# COMPACT_ATOMS: atom_id res chain seq x y z
N MET A 1 -25.19 -10.40 -1.99
CA MET A 1 -25.29 -9.57 -0.78
C MET A 1 -25.43 -10.49 0.41
N ILE A 2 -24.50 -10.40 1.37
CA ILE A 2 -24.53 -11.17 2.63
C ILE A 2 -24.74 -10.16 3.75
N LEU A 3 -25.75 -10.40 4.60
CA LEU A 3 -26.03 -9.57 5.76
C LEU A 3 -25.59 -10.31 7.03
N TYR A 4 -24.79 -9.63 7.86
CA TYR A 4 -24.37 -10.14 9.16
C TYR A 4 -25.11 -9.39 10.28
N SER A 5 -25.54 -10.11 11.29
CA SER A 5 -26.20 -9.57 12.49
C SER A 5 -25.57 -10.17 13.75
N GLY A 6 -25.41 -9.38 14.81
CA GLY A 6 -24.86 -9.85 16.08
C GLY A 6 -24.23 -8.74 16.89
N SER A 7 -23.33 -9.12 17.81
CA SER A 7 -22.51 -8.15 18.54
C SER A 7 -21.53 -7.43 17.61
N VAL A 8 -21.09 -6.22 17.97
CA VAL A 8 -20.08 -5.49 17.20
C VAL A 8 -18.77 -6.28 17.03
N ILE A 9 -18.42 -7.14 17.98
CA ILE A 9 -17.24 -8.02 17.89
C ILE A 9 -17.47 -9.07 16.79
N SER A 10 -18.63 -9.73 16.83
CA SER A 10 -19.02 -10.71 15.82
C SER A 10 -19.11 -10.09 14.43
N LEU A 11 -19.51 -8.82 14.30
CA LEU A 11 -19.52 -8.12 13.02
C LEU A 11 -18.11 -7.88 12.47
N ILE A 12 -17.14 -7.54 13.32
CA ILE A 12 -15.73 -7.42 12.93
C ILE A 12 -15.21 -8.76 12.42
N GLU A 13 -15.36 -9.83 13.21
CA GLU A 13 -14.88 -11.17 12.86
C GLU A 13 -15.50 -11.69 11.56
N ASN A 14 -16.82 -11.50 11.40
CA ASN A 14 -17.52 -11.92 10.18
C ASN A 14 -17.10 -11.10 8.97
N GLY A 15 -16.90 -9.79 9.13
CA GLY A 15 -16.41 -8.91 8.05
C GLY A 15 -15.01 -9.29 7.60
N GLU A 16 -14.09 -9.57 8.52
CA GLU A 16 -12.76 -10.06 8.20
C GLU A 16 -12.78 -11.42 7.52
N ALA A 17 -13.60 -12.34 8.03
CA ALA A 17 -13.76 -13.66 7.43
C ALA A 17 -14.32 -13.57 6.00
N PHE A 18 -15.24 -12.62 5.76
CA PHE A 18 -15.75 -12.33 4.43
C PHE A 18 -14.64 -11.81 3.50
N ILE A 19 -13.84 -10.84 3.93
CA ILE A 19 -12.71 -10.32 3.16
C ILE A 19 -11.72 -11.45 2.86
N LYS A 20 -11.29 -12.21 3.88
CA LYS A 20 -10.34 -13.32 3.71
C LYS A 20 -10.83 -14.42 2.76
N ARG A 21 -12.15 -14.65 2.68
CA ARG A 21 -12.73 -15.62 1.74
C ARG A 21 -12.79 -15.13 0.30
N ASN A 22 -12.96 -13.84 0.08
CA ASN A 22 -13.16 -13.26 -1.25
C ASN A 22 -11.88 -12.66 -1.84
N CYS A 23 -10.86 -12.40 -1.01
CA CYS A 23 -9.57 -11.92 -1.45
C CYS A 23 -8.56 -13.05 -1.63
N LYS A 24 -7.71 -12.92 -2.63
CA LYS A 24 -6.68 -13.92 -2.95
C LYS A 24 -5.35 -13.54 -2.33
N MET A 25 -4.61 -14.55 -1.89
CA MET A 25 -3.20 -14.43 -1.54
C MET A 25 -2.37 -14.96 -2.70
N LYS A 26 -1.73 -14.07 -3.46
CA LYS A 26 -0.72 -14.48 -4.44
C LYS A 26 0.60 -14.72 -3.71
N TRP A 27 1.48 -15.51 -4.29
CA TRP A 27 2.82 -15.69 -3.77
C TRP A 27 3.81 -15.93 -4.90
N ARG A 28 5.06 -15.55 -4.68
CA ARG A 28 6.17 -15.83 -5.60
C ARG A 28 7.26 -16.59 -4.86
N LYS A 29 7.84 -17.60 -5.52
CA LYS A 29 9.02 -18.29 -5.03
C LYS A 29 10.26 -17.43 -5.32
N THR A 30 11.04 -17.12 -4.30
CA THR A 30 12.37 -16.54 -4.45
C THR A 30 13.42 -17.64 -4.32
N ALA A 31 14.70 -17.30 -4.54
CA ALA A 31 15.80 -18.27 -4.45
C ALA A 31 15.83 -19.02 -3.10
N ASN A 32 15.47 -18.33 -2.01
CA ASN A 32 15.60 -18.85 -0.64
C ASN A 32 14.31 -18.77 0.19
N SER A 33 13.21 -18.20 -0.34
CA SER A 33 11.97 -17.98 0.43
C SER A 33 10.72 -17.94 -0.45
N ARG A 34 9.56 -17.76 0.20
CA ARG A 34 8.29 -17.43 -0.45
C ARG A 34 7.93 -16.00 -0.06
N GLU A 35 7.66 -15.18 -1.06
CA GLU A 35 7.12 -13.82 -0.88
C GLU A 35 5.60 -13.87 -1.05
N GLU A 36 4.87 -13.39 -0.06
CA GLU A 36 3.41 -13.27 -0.10
C GLU A 36 3.02 -11.91 -0.68
N MET A 37 2.04 -11.93 -1.57
CA MET A 37 1.50 -10.75 -2.26
C MET A 37 -0.02 -10.73 -2.02
N PRO A 38 -0.47 -10.20 -0.88
CA PRO A 38 -1.90 -10.08 -0.60
C PRO A 38 -2.55 -9.07 -1.55
N GLU A 39 -3.81 -9.27 -1.92
CA GLU A 39 -4.58 -8.24 -2.64
C GLU A 39 -4.83 -7.01 -1.76
N TYR A 40 -5.04 -7.22 -0.46
CA TYR A 40 -5.27 -6.18 0.53
C TYR A 40 -4.55 -6.51 1.85
N VAL A 41 -4.03 -5.48 2.52
CA VAL A 41 -3.28 -5.64 3.77
C VAL A 41 -4.21 -5.87 4.95
N GLU A 42 -4.00 -6.97 5.69
CA GLU A 42 -4.85 -7.38 6.81
C GLU A 42 -5.04 -6.31 7.86
N ARG A 43 -3.93 -5.74 8.32
CA ARG A 43 -3.96 -4.67 9.31
C ARG A 43 -4.73 -3.44 8.81
N SER A 44 -4.69 -3.14 7.52
CA SER A 44 -5.33 -1.96 6.94
C SER A 44 -6.85 -2.13 6.87
N TYR A 45 -7.34 -3.29 6.40
CA TYR A 45 -8.79 -3.51 6.38
C TYR A 45 -9.37 -3.74 7.77
N HIS A 46 -8.61 -4.32 8.70
CA HIS A 46 -8.99 -4.41 10.12
C HIS A 46 -9.23 -3.02 10.71
N GLU A 47 -8.23 -2.13 10.59
CA GLU A 47 -8.32 -0.77 11.09
C GLU A 47 -9.47 0.01 10.44
N ALA A 48 -9.69 -0.16 9.13
CA ALA A 48 -10.80 0.46 8.42
C ALA A 48 -12.17 -0.06 8.91
N LEU A 49 -12.32 -1.37 9.13
CA LEU A 49 -13.57 -1.97 9.60
C LEU A 49 -13.89 -1.59 11.06
N VAL A 50 -12.89 -1.62 11.95
CA VAL A 50 -13.04 -1.17 13.33
C VAL A 50 -13.43 0.31 13.37
N ASN A 51 -12.76 1.16 12.59
CA ASN A 51 -13.09 2.57 12.52
C ASN A 51 -14.49 2.82 11.91
N ALA A 52 -14.89 2.06 10.90
CA ALA A 52 -16.22 2.13 10.30
C ALA A 52 -17.32 1.87 11.35
N LEU A 53 -17.15 0.87 12.22
CA LEU A 53 -18.09 0.58 13.31
C LEU A 53 -17.98 1.57 14.47
N ALA A 54 -16.76 1.93 14.89
CA ALA A 54 -16.53 2.82 16.03
C ALA A 54 -17.05 4.24 15.77
N HIS A 55 -16.96 4.71 14.54
CA HIS A 55 -17.34 6.07 14.14
C HIS A 55 -18.68 6.15 13.39
N ARG A 56 -19.39 5.03 13.23
CA ARG A 56 -20.72 4.99 12.60
C ARG A 56 -21.70 5.94 13.28
N ASP A 57 -22.51 6.60 12.48
CA ASP A 57 -23.72 7.27 12.96
C ASP A 57 -24.82 6.26 13.28
N TYR A 58 -24.99 5.95 14.57
CA TYR A 58 -26.03 5.03 15.01
C TYR A 58 -27.44 5.62 15.02
N LEU A 59 -27.59 6.92 14.73
CA LEU A 59 -28.91 7.55 14.57
C LEU A 59 -29.49 7.34 13.17
N VAL A 60 -28.65 7.00 12.19
CA VAL A 60 -29.08 6.67 10.83
C VAL A 60 -29.64 5.24 10.81
N ASN A 61 -30.97 5.15 10.76
CA ASN A 61 -31.71 3.89 10.64
C ASN A 61 -31.77 3.43 9.17
N GLY A 62 -31.70 2.11 8.95
CA GLY A 62 -31.83 1.52 7.60
C GLY A 62 -30.60 1.64 6.70
N SER A 63 -29.42 1.95 7.25
CA SER A 63 -28.15 1.93 6.52
C SER A 63 -27.09 1.21 7.34
N GLU A 64 -26.40 0.23 6.76
CA GLU A 64 -25.35 -0.53 7.42
C GLU A 64 -23.93 -0.10 7.01
N VAL A 65 -22.92 -0.65 7.67
CA VAL A 65 -21.55 -0.64 7.14
C VAL A 65 -21.48 -1.64 5.99
N HIS A 66 -20.99 -1.21 4.84
CA HIS A 66 -20.89 -2.06 3.65
C HIS A 66 -19.42 -2.34 3.33
N ILE A 67 -19.15 -3.57 2.88
CA ILE A 67 -17.85 -3.99 2.36
C ILE A 67 -18.10 -4.42 0.91
N ASP A 68 -17.65 -3.59 -0.01
CA ASP A 68 -17.76 -3.84 -1.45
C ASP A 68 -16.39 -4.18 -2.00
N ILE A 69 -16.27 -5.37 -2.61
CA ILE A 69 -15.01 -5.83 -3.20
C ILE A 69 -15.19 -5.87 -4.72
N TYR A 70 -14.47 -5.00 -5.41
CA TYR A 70 -14.35 -4.92 -6.85
C TYR A 70 -13.06 -5.60 -7.32
N ASP A 71 -12.90 -5.76 -8.63
CA ASP A 71 -11.68 -6.34 -9.20
C ASP A 71 -10.43 -5.49 -8.87
N ASP A 72 -10.58 -4.16 -8.89
CA ASP A 72 -9.50 -3.19 -8.76
C ASP A 72 -9.36 -2.59 -7.36
N ARG A 73 -10.36 -2.72 -6.48
CA ARG A 73 -10.37 -2.11 -5.14
C ARG A 73 -11.40 -2.73 -4.20
N MET A 74 -11.22 -2.46 -2.91
CA MET A 74 -12.19 -2.70 -1.86
C MET A 74 -12.64 -1.35 -1.28
N GLU A 75 -13.94 -1.21 -1.05
CA GLU A 75 -14.54 -0.05 -0.40
C GLU A 75 -15.20 -0.48 0.91
N ILE A 76 -14.88 0.24 2.00
CA ILE A 76 -15.57 0.09 3.29
C ILE A 76 -16.33 1.38 3.54
N TYR A 77 -17.66 1.30 3.42
CA TYR A 77 -18.59 2.40 3.64
C TYR A 77 -19.12 2.37 5.08
N SER A 78 -19.22 3.53 5.71
CA SER A 78 -19.89 3.72 6.99
C SER A 78 -20.87 4.90 6.95
N PRO A 79 -22.09 4.75 7.52
CA PRO A 79 -23.00 5.86 7.73
C PRO A 79 -22.38 6.91 8.66
N GLY A 80 -22.53 8.18 8.28
CA GLY A 80 -22.01 9.34 8.98
C GLY A 80 -20.78 9.96 8.32
N GLY A 81 -20.83 11.27 8.09
CA GLY A 81 -19.69 12.05 7.60
C GLY A 81 -18.61 12.30 8.66
N MET A 82 -17.70 13.23 8.40
CA MET A 82 -16.74 13.67 9.44
C MET A 82 -17.47 14.32 10.64
N PRO A 83 -17.01 14.11 11.90
CA PRO A 83 -17.67 14.67 13.09
C PRO A 83 -17.78 16.19 13.12
N ASP A 84 -16.85 16.90 12.46
CA ASP A 84 -16.83 18.35 12.36
C ASP A 84 -17.53 18.87 11.09
N GLY A 85 -18.14 17.99 10.30
CA GLY A 85 -18.80 18.32 9.03
C GLY A 85 -17.82 18.65 7.90
N SER A 86 -16.51 18.51 8.12
CA SER A 86 -15.51 18.71 7.07
C SER A 86 -15.52 17.58 6.06
N MET A 87 -14.90 17.84 4.91
CA MET A 87 -14.70 16.86 3.85
C MET A 87 -13.27 16.31 3.96
N ILE A 88 -13.11 14.99 4.11
CA ILE A 88 -11.78 14.37 4.29
C ILE A 88 -10.89 14.58 3.08
N GLN A 89 -11.46 14.67 1.87
CA GLN A 89 -10.73 15.00 0.65
C GLN A 89 -10.03 16.37 0.67
N ASP A 90 -10.47 17.30 1.52
CA ASP A 90 -9.91 18.66 1.61
C ASP A 90 -8.85 18.78 2.72
N ARG A 91 -8.45 17.67 3.35
CA ARG A 91 -7.55 17.65 4.51
C ARG A 91 -6.46 16.61 4.32
N ASP A 92 -5.34 16.81 4.99
CA ASP A 92 -4.33 15.76 5.12
C ASP A 92 -4.80 14.72 6.15
N PRO A 93 -5.09 13.46 5.76
CA PRO A 93 -5.55 12.41 6.67
C PRO A 93 -4.57 12.16 7.82
N LEU A 94 -3.28 12.44 7.66
CA LEU A 94 -2.27 12.24 8.70
C LEU A 94 -2.33 13.29 9.82
N THR A 95 -3.01 14.41 9.58
CA THR A 95 -3.14 15.53 10.53
C THR A 95 -4.51 15.63 11.19
N VAL A 96 -5.48 14.81 10.74
CA VAL A 96 -6.85 14.86 11.24
C VAL A 96 -6.90 14.37 12.71
N PRO A 97 -7.48 15.17 13.62
CA PRO A 97 -7.59 14.76 15.02
C PRO A 97 -8.56 13.59 15.19
N SER A 98 -8.25 12.72 16.16
CA SER A 98 -9.15 11.61 16.53
C SER A 98 -10.34 12.12 17.32
N THR A 99 -11.44 12.41 16.63
CA THR A 99 -12.73 12.72 17.28
C THR A 99 -13.60 11.47 17.31
N ARG A 100 -13.85 10.95 18.51
CA ARG A 100 -14.67 9.75 18.72
C ARG A 100 -16.16 10.12 18.73
N ARG A 101 -16.91 9.61 17.75
CA ARG A 101 -18.38 9.77 17.70
C ARG A 101 -19.08 8.96 18.79
N ASN A 102 -18.59 7.74 19.03
CA ASN A 102 -19.14 6.83 20.02
C ASN A 102 -18.08 6.49 21.09
N PRO A 103 -17.90 7.35 22.12
CA PRO A 103 -16.84 7.18 23.12
C PRO A 103 -16.89 5.84 23.87
N VAL A 104 -18.09 5.34 24.15
CA VAL A 104 -18.29 4.05 24.86
C VAL A 104 -17.80 2.89 23.99
N LEU A 105 -18.20 2.84 22.72
CA LEU A 105 -17.74 1.81 21.79
C LEU A 105 -16.23 1.87 21.57
N ALA A 106 -15.69 3.08 21.41
CA ALA A 106 -14.25 3.27 21.25
C ALA A 106 -13.47 2.84 22.50
N ASP A 107 -13.99 3.06 23.72
CA ASP A 107 -13.34 2.58 24.95
C ASP A 107 -13.37 1.04 25.03
N VAL A 108 -14.49 0.40 24.64
CA VAL A 108 -14.59 -1.06 24.56
C VAL A 108 -13.57 -1.61 23.57
N PHE A 109 -13.51 -1.09 22.34
CA PHE A 109 -12.51 -1.51 21.35
C PHE A 109 -11.08 -1.26 21.80
N ASN A 110 -10.84 -0.18 22.55
CA ASN A 110 -9.51 0.08 23.10
C ASN A 110 -9.10 -0.95 24.16
N ARG A 111 -10.02 -1.32 25.06
CA ARG A 111 -9.76 -2.35 26.08
C ARG A 111 -9.56 -3.75 25.49
N LEU A 112 -10.23 -4.03 24.37
CA LEU A 112 -10.10 -5.29 23.65
C LEU A 112 -8.88 -5.33 22.72
N GLY A 113 -8.17 -4.22 22.55
CA GLY A 113 -6.98 -4.13 21.69
C GLY A 113 -7.28 -3.94 20.20
N TYR A 114 -8.54 -3.71 19.82
CA TYR A 114 -8.95 -3.46 18.42
C TYR A 114 -8.68 -2.02 17.95
N MET A 115 -8.60 -1.07 18.88
CA MET A 115 -8.43 0.35 18.55
C MET A 115 -7.41 1.01 19.49
N GLU A 116 -6.56 1.88 18.96
CA GLU A 116 -5.67 2.71 19.78
C GLU A 116 -6.34 4.04 20.19
N ARG A 117 -5.87 4.63 21.29
CA ARG A 117 -6.35 5.95 21.73
C ARG A 117 -5.85 7.11 20.85
N LYS A 118 -4.87 6.88 19.97
CA LYS A 118 -4.26 7.93 19.13
C LYS A 118 -4.90 7.94 17.75
N GLY A 119 -5.02 9.13 17.14
CA GLY A 119 -5.52 9.33 15.78
C GLY A 119 -4.56 8.86 14.69
N SER A 120 -4.12 7.61 14.76
CA SER A 120 -3.16 7.01 13.84
C SER A 120 -3.84 6.12 12.78
N GLY A 121 -5.17 5.96 12.82
CA GLY A 121 -5.90 5.01 11.97
C GLY A 121 -5.65 5.20 10.47
N PHE A 122 -5.79 6.43 9.97
CA PHE A 122 -5.50 6.73 8.56
C PHE A 122 -4.04 6.42 8.19
N GLY A 123 -3.10 6.83 9.04
CA GLY A 123 -1.67 6.57 8.82
C GLY A 123 -1.31 5.09 8.84
N LYS A 124 -1.96 4.28 9.68
CA LYS A 124 -1.78 2.81 9.70
C LYS A 124 -2.29 2.15 8.43
N ILE A 125 -3.42 2.61 7.91
CA ILE A 125 -4.00 2.08 6.66
C ILE A 125 -3.02 2.35 5.51
N ILE A 126 -2.56 3.60 5.38
CA ILE A 126 -1.62 4.03 4.34
C ILE A 126 -0.27 3.31 4.48
N SER A 127 0.37 3.40 5.66
CA SER A 127 1.68 2.78 5.88
C SER A 127 1.66 1.26 5.68
N GLY A 128 0.56 0.59 6.02
CA GLY A 128 0.41 -0.85 5.76
C GLY A 128 0.58 -1.22 4.28
N TYR A 129 0.09 -0.35 3.37
CA TYR A 129 0.24 -0.50 1.93
C TYR A 129 1.64 -0.15 1.45
N GLU A 130 2.25 0.91 1.96
CA GLU A 130 3.59 1.37 1.55
C GLU A 130 4.69 0.30 1.74
N PHE A 131 4.49 -0.67 2.63
CA PHE A 131 5.42 -1.79 2.85
C PHE A 131 5.21 -2.99 1.91
N GLN A 132 4.21 -2.97 1.02
CA GLN A 132 3.89 -4.10 0.15
C GLN A 132 4.69 -4.09 -1.14
N ILE A 133 5.02 -5.28 -1.65
CA ILE A 133 5.87 -5.46 -2.84
C ILE A 133 5.29 -4.78 -4.07
N ASN A 134 3.97 -4.92 -4.28
CA ASN A 134 3.29 -4.38 -5.46
C ASN A 134 2.74 -2.97 -5.24
N TYR A 135 3.16 -2.28 -4.18
CA TYR A 135 2.74 -0.91 -3.90
C TYR A 135 3.35 0.08 -4.90
N ASP A 136 2.52 1.00 -5.34
CA ASP A 136 2.90 2.21 -6.05
C ASP A 136 1.91 3.32 -5.66
N GLU A 137 2.18 4.57 -6.05
CA GLU A 137 1.35 5.71 -5.62
C GLU A 137 -0.10 5.62 -6.12
N SER A 138 -0.37 4.91 -7.22
CA SER A 138 -1.75 4.68 -7.70
C SER A 138 -2.53 3.72 -6.80
N LYS A 139 -1.82 2.92 -5.99
CA LYS A 139 -2.41 1.98 -5.01
C LYS A 139 -2.47 2.54 -3.59
N ARG A 140 -2.19 3.82 -3.42
CA ARG A 140 -2.35 4.50 -2.13
C ARG A 140 -3.82 4.46 -1.70
N PRO A 141 -4.15 3.97 -0.48
CA PRO A 141 -5.50 4.06 0.05
C PRO A 141 -5.99 5.50 0.12
N THR A 142 -7.24 5.73 -0.26
CA THR A 142 -7.88 7.05 -0.24
C THR A 142 -9.13 7.03 0.63
N PHE A 143 -9.53 8.22 1.06
CA PHE A 143 -10.68 8.41 1.94
C PHE A 143 -11.63 9.40 1.27
N ARG A 144 -12.92 9.11 1.32
CA ARG A 144 -13.97 9.98 0.78
C ARG A 144 -15.01 10.21 1.86
N SER A 145 -15.48 11.44 2.00
CA SER A 145 -16.57 11.73 2.92
C SER A 145 -17.46 12.84 2.41
N ASP A 146 -18.73 12.78 2.77
CA ASP A 146 -19.64 13.92 2.70
C ASP A 146 -20.26 14.14 4.09
N ARG A 147 -21.45 14.76 4.15
CA ARG A 147 -22.15 15.00 5.42
C ARG A 147 -22.79 13.73 6.00
N TYR A 148 -23.11 12.75 5.16
CA TYR A 148 -23.91 11.58 5.46
C TYR A 148 -23.13 10.27 5.46
N GLN A 149 -21.96 10.22 4.83
CA GLN A 149 -21.18 9.00 4.71
C GLN A 149 -19.67 9.22 4.76
N PHE A 150 -18.96 8.15 5.12
CA PHE A 150 -17.53 8.03 5.05
C PHE A 150 -17.16 6.71 4.37
N THR A 151 -16.23 6.75 3.41
CA THR A 151 -15.79 5.59 2.65
C THR A 151 -14.27 5.52 2.65
N VAL A 152 -13.74 4.36 3.05
CA VAL A 152 -12.32 4.01 2.87
C VAL A 152 -12.20 3.23 1.57
N VAL A 153 -11.35 3.69 0.66
CA VAL A 153 -11.06 3.04 -0.62
C VAL A 153 -9.65 2.47 -0.57
N MET A 154 -9.55 1.17 -0.76
CA MET A 154 -8.31 0.40 -0.71
C MET A 154 -8.07 -0.26 -2.06
N PRO A 155 -7.11 0.20 -2.88
CA PRO A 155 -6.81 -0.42 -4.17
C PRO A 155 -6.31 -1.87 -4.03
N ASN A 156 -6.62 -2.73 -4.99
CA ASN A 156 -6.10 -4.09 -5.04
C ASN A 156 -4.63 -4.05 -5.48
N LEU A 157 -3.74 -4.49 -4.60
CA LEU A 157 -2.29 -4.47 -4.83
C LEU A 157 -1.86 -5.32 -6.03
N ASN A 158 -2.65 -6.32 -6.39
CA ASN A 158 -2.35 -7.28 -7.45
C ASN A 158 -3.11 -7.02 -8.75
N TYR A 159 -3.87 -5.91 -8.84
CA TYR A 159 -4.62 -5.55 -10.04
C TYR A 159 -3.72 -4.91 -11.10
N ASN A 160 -3.90 -5.31 -12.37
CA ASN A 160 -3.06 -4.91 -13.52
C ASN A 160 -1.54 -5.09 -13.32
N VAL A 161 -1.12 -5.92 -12.37
CA VAL A 161 0.27 -6.34 -12.22
C VAL A 161 0.51 -7.48 -13.23
N PRO A 162 1.41 -7.33 -14.21
CA PRO A 162 1.70 -8.38 -15.19
C PRO A 162 1.99 -9.70 -14.48
N GLN A 163 1.17 -10.71 -14.78
CA GLN A 163 1.17 -11.97 -14.04
C GLN A 163 2.28 -12.93 -14.49
N ASP A 164 3.00 -12.57 -15.55
CA ASP A 164 4.13 -13.31 -16.09
C ASP A 164 5.32 -12.35 -16.22
N VAL A 165 6.26 -12.45 -15.27
CA VAL A 165 7.66 -12.44 -15.71
C VAL A 165 7.90 -13.90 -16.09
N PRO A 166 8.07 -14.23 -17.39
CA PRO A 166 8.47 -15.57 -17.77
C PRO A 166 9.67 -15.97 -16.92
N GLN A 167 9.54 -17.13 -16.30
CA GLN A 167 10.66 -17.81 -15.66
C GLN A 167 11.59 -18.45 -16.70
N ASP A 168 11.57 -17.96 -17.95
CA ASP A 168 12.69 -18.06 -18.86
C ASP A 168 13.47 -16.77 -18.75
N VAL A 169 14.53 -16.83 -17.95
CA VAL A 169 15.70 -16.00 -18.18
C VAL A 169 16.24 -16.47 -19.53
N PRO A 170 16.23 -15.69 -20.63
CA PRO A 170 17.25 -15.90 -21.63
C PRO A 170 18.54 -15.60 -20.89
N GLN A 171 19.27 -16.66 -20.58
CA GLN A 171 20.61 -16.61 -20.04
C GLN A 171 21.55 -16.12 -21.15
N ASP A 172 21.22 -14.98 -21.76
CA ASP A 172 21.99 -14.32 -22.82
C ASP A 172 21.36 -12.96 -23.22
N VAL A 173 21.24 -12.04 -22.25
CA VAL A 173 21.32 -10.62 -22.64
C VAL A 173 22.81 -10.32 -22.70
N PRO A 174 23.38 -9.98 -23.88
CA PRO A 174 24.80 -9.66 -23.99
C PRO A 174 25.15 -8.61 -22.94
N GLN A 175 26.05 -8.94 -22.03
CA GLN A 175 26.43 -8.13 -20.85
C GLN A 175 26.75 -6.69 -21.27
N ASP A 176 27.36 -6.55 -22.46
CA ASP A 176 27.73 -5.28 -23.12
C ASP A 176 26.56 -4.32 -23.40
N LYS A 177 25.33 -4.82 -23.66
CA LYS A 177 24.19 -3.93 -23.98
C LYS A 177 23.59 -3.29 -22.74
N LEU A 178 23.55 -4.00 -21.62
CA LEU A 178 22.98 -3.49 -20.37
C LEU A 178 23.91 -2.45 -19.75
N ASP A 179 25.22 -2.68 -19.81
CA ASP A 179 26.24 -1.75 -19.31
C ASP A 179 26.20 -0.41 -20.06
N MET A 180 26.04 -0.44 -21.38
CA MET A 180 25.84 0.77 -22.18
C MET A 180 24.57 1.55 -21.80
N GLN A 181 23.49 0.86 -21.46
CA GLN A 181 22.23 1.51 -21.04
C GLN A 181 22.36 2.12 -19.65
N ILE A 182 23.09 1.49 -18.73
CA ILE A 182 23.40 2.05 -17.42
C ILE A 182 24.24 3.34 -17.58
N LEU A 183 25.24 3.32 -18.47
CA LEU A 183 26.06 4.50 -18.78
C LEU A 183 25.24 5.64 -19.39
N ASP A 184 24.32 5.35 -20.32
CA ASP A 184 23.45 6.37 -20.93
C ASP A 184 22.53 7.04 -19.90
N LEU A 185 21.98 6.26 -18.96
CA LEU A 185 21.15 6.80 -17.87
C LEU A 185 21.97 7.68 -16.92
N ILE A 186 23.18 7.27 -16.57
CA ILE A 186 24.09 8.06 -15.72
C ILE A 186 24.55 9.33 -16.43
N ARG A 187 24.78 9.30 -17.75
CA ARG A 187 25.11 10.49 -18.56
C ARG A 187 23.96 11.49 -18.62
N LYS A 188 22.71 11.01 -18.65
CA LYS A 188 21.50 11.86 -18.67
C LYS A 188 21.19 12.47 -17.31
N ASP A 189 21.37 11.72 -16.24
CA ASP A 189 21.15 12.16 -14.87
C ASP A 189 22.20 11.54 -13.94
N ASN A 190 23.23 12.31 -13.60
CA ASN A 190 24.30 11.84 -12.73
C ASN A 190 23.87 11.65 -11.26
N LYS A 191 22.64 12.00 -10.89
CA LYS A 191 22.06 11.76 -9.55
C LYS A 191 21.03 10.64 -9.55
N ILE A 192 20.89 9.90 -10.64
CA ILE A 192 19.91 8.81 -10.75
C ILE A 192 20.22 7.70 -9.73
N SER A 193 19.19 7.24 -9.01
CA SER A 193 19.34 6.17 -8.02
C SER A 193 19.37 4.80 -8.69
N THR A 194 19.97 3.80 -8.03
CA THR A 194 19.99 2.43 -8.55
C THR A 194 18.59 1.82 -8.71
N GLU A 195 17.64 2.28 -7.90
CA GLU A 195 16.23 1.90 -7.96
C GLU A 195 15.55 2.50 -9.20
N LYS A 196 15.83 3.77 -9.52
CA LYS A 196 15.32 4.41 -10.75
C LYS A 196 15.90 3.78 -12.01
N MET A 197 17.20 3.46 -12.00
CA MET A 197 17.84 2.73 -13.11
C MET A 197 17.22 1.34 -13.31
N ALA A 198 16.96 0.62 -12.21
CA ALA A 198 16.32 -0.69 -12.23
C ALA A 198 14.93 -0.64 -12.85
N ILE A 199 14.11 0.35 -12.48
CA ILE A 199 12.78 0.57 -13.04
C ILE A 199 12.87 0.91 -14.54
N ALA A 200 13.76 1.82 -14.92
CA ALA A 200 13.91 2.26 -16.31
C ALA A 200 14.37 1.14 -17.26
N LEU A 201 15.20 0.22 -16.75
CA LEU A 201 15.77 -0.89 -17.52
C LEU A 201 15.00 -2.22 -17.36
N GLY A 202 13.95 -2.25 -16.53
CA GLY A 202 13.15 -3.46 -16.29
C GLY A 202 13.94 -4.59 -15.61
N VAL A 203 14.98 -4.28 -14.84
CA VAL A 203 15.82 -5.25 -14.14
C VAL A 203 15.83 -5.01 -12.63
N SER A 204 16.34 -5.96 -11.85
CA SER A 204 16.43 -5.79 -10.39
C SER A 204 17.50 -4.77 -9.99
N SER A 205 17.29 -4.04 -8.90
CA SER A 205 18.33 -3.15 -8.32
C SER A 205 19.60 -3.90 -7.93
N LYS A 206 19.48 -5.19 -7.60
CA LYS A 206 20.62 -6.10 -7.36
C LYS A 206 21.43 -6.36 -8.63
N THR A 207 20.77 -6.49 -9.78
CA THR A 207 21.41 -6.62 -11.11
C THR A 207 22.18 -5.34 -11.43
N ILE A 208 21.56 -4.16 -11.27
CA ILE A 208 22.23 -2.87 -11.49
C ILE A 208 23.46 -2.73 -10.60
N LYS A 209 23.34 -3.02 -9.30
CA LYS A 209 24.48 -2.97 -8.35
C LYS A 209 25.59 -3.97 -8.69
N ARG A 210 25.25 -5.14 -9.24
CA ARG A 210 26.23 -6.12 -9.70
C ARG A 210 26.99 -5.60 -10.92
N HIS A 211 26.27 -5.10 -11.92
CA HIS A 211 26.88 -4.56 -13.15
C HIS A 211 27.75 -3.33 -12.86
N ILE A 212 27.27 -2.37 -12.07
CA ILE A 212 28.07 -1.21 -11.63
C ILE A 212 29.35 -1.65 -10.91
N LYS A 213 29.33 -2.78 -10.18
CA LYS A 213 30.52 -3.32 -9.51
C LYS A 213 31.49 -4.03 -10.46
N GLU A 214 30.98 -4.63 -11.53
CA GLU A 214 31.77 -5.27 -12.59
C GLU A 214 32.37 -4.22 -13.55
N MET A 215 31.76 -3.04 -13.63
CA MET A 215 32.21 -1.88 -14.39
C MET A 215 33.27 -1.09 -13.61
N ASP A 216 34.54 -1.25 -13.96
CA ASP A 216 35.65 -0.51 -13.33
C ASP A 216 35.69 0.99 -13.68
N ASN A 217 34.80 1.47 -14.55
CA ASN A 217 34.76 2.84 -15.06
C ASN A 217 33.69 3.72 -14.40
N ILE A 218 32.93 3.24 -13.42
CA ILE A 218 31.88 4.03 -12.74
C ILE A 218 32.13 4.07 -11.24
N CYS A 219 32.05 5.25 -10.63
CA CYS A 219 32.11 5.41 -9.18
C CYS A 219 31.02 6.37 -8.65
N TYR A 220 30.54 6.11 -7.43
CA TYR A 220 29.63 7.02 -6.75
C TYR A 220 30.42 7.92 -5.81
N VAL A 221 30.43 9.22 -6.09
CA VAL A 221 31.15 10.23 -5.32
C VAL A 221 30.17 10.95 -4.40
N GLY A 222 30.38 10.84 -3.09
CA GLY A 222 29.57 11.49 -2.05
C GLY A 222 29.02 10.52 -1.00
N ARG A 223 28.14 11.01 -0.12
CA ARG A 223 27.49 10.22 0.94
C ARG A 223 25.98 10.42 0.91
N GLY A 224 25.22 9.33 0.95
CA GLY A 224 23.76 9.39 0.98
C GLY A 224 23.18 10.11 -0.24
N PHE A 225 22.17 10.95 -0.02
CA PHE A 225 21.40 11.65 -1.07
C PHE A 225 22.11 12.85 -1.72
N SER A 226 23.31 13.23 -1.25
CA SER A 226 24.08 14.35 -1.81
C SER A 226 25.17 13.94 -2.80
N GLY A 227 25.31 12.64 -3.07
CA GLY A 227 26.29 12.13 -4.02
C GLY A 227 25.80 12.10 -5.47
N HIS A 228 26.73 11.84 -6.38
CA HIS A 228 26.49 11.67 -7.81
C HIS A 228 27.41 10.59 -8.38
N TRP A 229 27.04 10.06 -9.54
CA TRP A 229 27.83 9.11 -10.30
C TRP A 229 28.83 9.85 -11.19
N GLU A 230 30.07 9.39 -11.19
CA GLU A 230 31.12 9.83 -12.12
C GLU A 230 31.55 8.64 -12.99
N ILE A 231 31.74 8.92 -14.28
CA ILE A 231 32.26 7.96 -15.25
C ILE A 231 33.72 8.34 -15.49
N THR A 232 34.62 7.43 -15.16
CA THR A 232 36.06 7.55 -15.40
C THR A 232 36.37 6.89 -16.73
N ASP A 233 36.51 7.69 -17.79
CA ASP A 233 37.03 7.18 -19.07
C ASP A 233 38.53 6.86 -18.87
N LYS A 234 38.88 5.58 -18.88
CA LYS A 234 40.27 5.16 -19.10
C LYS A 234 40.53 5.28 -20.60
N GLU A 235 41.50 6.12 -20.98
CA GLU A 235 42.14 6.09 -22.31
C GLU A 235 42.69 4.71 -22.66
#